data_AF-A0A7S1LX86-F1
#
_entry.id   AF-A0A7S1LX86-F1
#
_cell.length_a   1.000
_cell.length_b   1.000
_cell.length_c   1.000
_cell.angle_alpha   90.00
_cell.angle_beta   90.00
_cell.angle_gamma   90.00
#
_symmetry.space_group_name_H-M   'P 1'
#
loop_
_entity.id
_entity.type
_entity.pdbx_description
1 polymer ?
#
loop_
_entity_poly.entity_id
_entity_poly.type
_entity_poly.pdbx_seq_one_letter_code
_entity_poly.pdbx_strand_id
1 'polypeptide(L)'
;SSHFGSGGLVPCPACPIATSSTHFQVLALASATSGGIMAASWGGDLVAKAKRFREVATLEHPSVASVSEELQRWSRFLQEHGTPSRNDCTHMVIDDYTDWWMREERCYYLAVAEDNTLDMLYRCISQLYELGVPLTLAEKPTPQMRFVLDIDIWGTRDTALQVEDDLLSTNGFVRLLGRAMGEIFPGQGSLDAVVFDSTGSSRAKGVMKTSARLVWPDIVVDRDRALQIRDHVVYRFSNSGDEEVRALEARILGYSRDNRWSGVFSDAVYSARSGVRMPLNDEVSPAPLKKPERRPLRPVGVLHFTLAEGDVAGVETVHGKDPLDGRAWLHIGCLRRDIGSELTEWTPPTWRGERAAQSVVSRTPGGVRPRTRGGSGGGGGPPPPPPP
;
A
#
# COMPACT_ATOMS: atom_id res chain seq x y z
N SER A 1 -22.13 -38.37 46.17
CA SER A 1 -23.33 -39.11 45.74
C SER A 1 -23.91 -38.39 44.54
N SER A 2 -23.46 -38.73 43.33
CA SER A 2 -24.18 -39.63 42.39
C SER A 2 -25.41 -38.94 41.79
N HIS A 3 -25.31 -38.43 40.55
CA HIS A 3 -25.82 -39.06 39.31
C HIS A 3 -27.34 -38.78 39.13
N PHE A 4 -27.92 -38.45 37.97
CA PHE A 4 -27.59 -38.57 36.55
C PHE A 4 -28.48 -37.53 35.82
N GLY A 5 -28.03 -36.96 34.71
CA GLY A 5 -28.83 -36.04 33.87
C GLY A 5 -28.30 -35.99 32.44
N SER A 6 -28.74 -36.95 31.64
CA SER A 6 -28.77 -36.99 30.17
C SER A 6 -28.99 -35.61 29.55
N GLY A 7 -28.25 -35.14 28.55
CA GLY A 7 -28.01 -35.82 27.27
C GLY A 7 -28.81 -35.08 26.20
N GLY A 8 -28.17 -34.11 25.52
CA GLY A 8 -28.80 -33.32 24.45
C GLY A 8 -27.73 -32.68 23.57
N LEU A 9 -27.43 -33.34 22.45
CA LEU A 9 -26.65 -32.81 21.34
C LEU A 9 -27.44 -31.68 20.67
N VAL A 10 -26.87 -30.47 20.65
CA VAL A 10 -27.38 -29.37 19.82
C VAL A 10 -26.48 -29.26 18.59
N PRO A 11 -27.01 -29.38 17.37
CA PRO A 11 -26.24 -29.19 16.16
C PRO A 11 -26.00 -27.71 15.87
N CYS A 12 -24.75 -27.35 15.56
CA CYS A 12 -24.39 -26.09 14.92
C CYS A 12 -25.07 -25.96 13.55
N PRO A 13 -25.80 -24.88 13.27
CA PRO A 13 -26.15 -24.54 11.90
C PRO A 13 -25.00 -23.76 11.28
N ALA A 14 -24.41 -24.34 10.24
CA ALA A 14 -23.56 -23.65 9.29
C ALA A 14 -24.36 -22.51 8.63
N CYS A 15 -23.83 -21.29 8.68
CA CYS A 15 -24.33 -20.18 7.88
C CYS A 15 -23.68 -20.23 6.48
N PRO A 16 -24.46 -20.37 5.39
CA PRO A 16 -23.96 -20.10 4.06
C PRO A 16 -24.01 -18.59 3.82
N ILE A 17 -22.85 -17.97 3.57
CA ILE A 17 -22.77 -16.61 3.04
C ILE A 17 -23.28 -16.67 1.59
N ALA A 18 -24.53 -16.30 1.40
CA ALA A 18 -25.12 -16.07 0.09
C ALA A 18 -24.62 -14.72 -0.44
N THR A 19 -23.73 -14.74 -1.43
CA THR A 19 -23.37 -13.55 -2.21
C THR A 19 -24.50 -13.27 -3.21
N SER A 20 -25.35 -12.31 -2.86
CA SER A 20 -26.33 -11.70 -3.76
C SER A 20 -25.59 -10.88 -4.81
N SER A 21 -25.41 -11.47 -6.00
CA SER A 21 -24.95 -10.76 -7.20
C SER A 21 -26.11 -9.97 -7.80
N THR A 22 -26.14 -8.65 -7.58
CA THR A 22 -26.97 -7.73 -8.35
C THR A 22 -26.20 -7.32 -9.61
N HIS A 23 -26.66 -7.86 -10.74
CA HIS A 23 -26.22 -7.49 -12.09
C HIS A 23 -26.39 -5.99 -12.34
N PHE A 24 -25.28 -5.25 -12.42
CA PHE A 24 -25.23 -3.98 -13.14
C PHE A 24 -24.72 -4.25 -14.56
N GLN A 25 -25.61 -4.15 -15.55
CA GLN A 25 -25.23 -4.09 -16.95
C GLN A 25 -24.66 -2.70 -17.26
N VAL A 26 -23.33 -2.59 -17.25
CA VAL A 26 -22.64 -1.49 -17.93
C VAL A 26 -22.41 -1.94 -19.38
N LEU A 27 -23.13 -1.31 -20.31
CA LEU A 27 -22.89 -1.42 -21.74
C LEU A 27 -21.53 -0.78 -22.09
N ALA A 28 -20.46 -1.55 -21.97
CA ALA A 28 -19.17 -1.23 -22.57
C ALA A 28 -19.18 -1.70 -24.04
N LEU A 29 -19.35 -0.76 -24.97
CA LEU A 29 -19.07 -0.96 -26.39
C LEU A 29 -17.55 -1.08 -26.59
N ALA A 30 -17.00 -2.26 -26.30
CA ALA A 30 -15.67 -2.65 -26.76
C ALA A 30 -15.81 -3.23 -28.17
N SER A 31 -15.51 -2.40 -29.18
CA SER A 31 -15.34 -2.84 -30.57
C SER A 31 -14.13 -3.77 -30.65
N ALA A 32 -14.36 -5.08 -30.57
CA ALA A 32 -13.35 -6.10 -30.86
C ALA A 32 -13.13 -6.18 -32.38
N THR A 33 -12.30 -5.29 -32.92
CA THR A 33 -11.67 -5.51 -34.22
C THR A 33 -10.55 -6.53 -34.02
N SER A 34 -10.86 -7.80 -34.31
CA SER A 34 -9.91 -8.89 -34.49
C SER A 34 -9.06 -8.64 -35.74
N GLY A 35 -8.17 -7.66 -35.68
CA GLY A 35 -7.12 -7.45 -36.67
C GLY A 35 -5.91 -8.30 -36.29
N GLY A 36 -5.48 -9.20 -37.18
CA GLY A 36 -4.28 -10.00 -36.99
C GLY A 36 -3.08 -9.13 -36.70
N ILE A 37 -2.64 -9.13 -35.43
CA ILE A 37 -1.44 -8.44 -34.98
C ILE A 37 -0.25 -9.24 -35.52
N MET A 38 0.32 -8.75 -36.61
CA MET A 38 1.69 -9.07 -37.01
C MET A 38 2.57 -8.88 -35.77
N ALA A 39 3.20 -9.96 -35.32
CA ALA A 39 4.17 -9.95 -34.23
C ALA A 39 5.42 -9.15 -34.66
N ALA A 40 5.32 -7.82 -34.64
CA ALA A 40 6.48 -6.94 -34.71
C ALA A 40 7.45 -7.41 -33.62
N SER A 41 8.73 -7.59 -33.92
CA SER A 41 9.69 -8.12 -32.96
C SER A 41 9.74 -7.25 -31.70
N TRP A 42 9.09 -7.68 -30.61
CA TRP A 42 9.19 -7.10 -29.27
C TRP A 42 10.58 -7.37 -28.64
N GLY A 43 11.63 -7.39 -29.48
CA GLY A 43 12.90 -8.08 -29.27
C GLY A 43 13.90 -7.35 -28.38
N GLY A 44 13.43 -6.61 -27.39
CA GLY A 44 14.29 -6.21 -26.27
C GLY A 44 14.40 -7.40 -25.31
N ASP A 45 15.61 -7.76 -24.92
CA ASP A 45 15.82 -8.74 -23.85
C ASP A 45 15.25 -8.18 -22.53
N LEU A 46 13.99 -8.55 -22.23
CA LEU A 46 13.29 -8.13 -21.01
C LEU A 46 13.98 -8.62 -19.75
N VAL A 47 14.69 -9.75 -19.80
CA VAL A 47 15.47 -10.26 -18.67
C VAL A 47 16.62 -9.31 -18.38
N ALA A 48 17.41 -8.93 -19.39
CA ALA A 48 18.49 -7.95 -19.23
C ALA A 48 17.97 -6.58 -18.78
N LYS A 49 16.82 -6.14 -19.32
CA LYS A 49 16.19 -4.88 -18.91
C LYS A 49 15.75 -4.93 -17.44
N ALA A 50 15.03 -5.97 -17.02
CA ALA A 50 14.58 -6.13 -15.64
C ALA A 50 15.77 -6.18 -14.66
N LYS A 51 16.82 -6.96 -14.96
CA LYS A 51 18.07 -7.02 -14.18
C LYS A 51 18.71 -5.64 -14.01
N ARG A 52 18.82 -4.87 -15.09
CA ARG A 52 19.38 -3.51 -15.06
C ARG A 52 18.54 -2.56 -14.20
N PHE A 53 17.22 -2.57 -14.35
CA PHE A 53 16.33 -1.64 -13.65
C PHE A 53 16.21 -1.96 -12.16
N ARG A 54 16.29 -3.25 -11.80
CA ARG A 54 16.24 -3.70 -10.39
C ARG A 54 17.62 -3.89 -9.77
N GLU A 55 18.67 -3.70 -10.55
CA GLU A 55 20.06 -3.81 -10.13
C GLU A 55 20.33 -5.19 -9.48
N VAL A 56 19.80 -6.25 -10.08
CA VAL A 56 19.92 -7.67 -9.65
C VAL A 56 20.75 -8.48 -10.64
N ALA A 57 21.52 -9.45 -10.15
CA ALA A 57 22.40 -10.27 -10.98
C ALA A 57 21.66 -11.41 -11.71
N THR A 58 20.74 -12.06 -11.01
CA THR A 58 19.98 -13.22 -11.49
C THR A 58 18.49 -13.00 -11.29
N LEU A 59 17.70 -13.66 -12.14
CA LEU A 59 16.23 -13.72 -12.04
C LEU A 59 15.89 -15.20 -12.14
N GLU A 60 15.73 -15.84 -10.99
CA GLU A 60 15.48 -17.28 -10.90
C GLU A 60 14.51 -17.51 -9.76
N HIS A 61 13.48 -18.31 -10.00
CA HIS A 61 12.57 -18.76 -8.96
C HIS A 61 12.10 -20.19 -9.28
N PRO A 62 12.09 -21.13 -8.31
CA PRO A 62 11.77 -22.54 -8.57
C PRO A 62 10.38 -22.77 -9.20
N SER A 63 9.42 -21.88 -8.94
CA SER A 63 8.06 -21.98 -9.50
C SER A 63 7.92 -21.46 -10.93
N VAL A 64 8.96 -20.83 -11.50
CA VAL A 64 8.91 -20.16 -12.81
C VAL A 64 9.73 -20.94 -13.82
N ALA A 65 9.05 -21.72 -14.68
CA ALA A 65 9.70 -22.58 -15.67
C ALA A 65 10.48 -21.79 -16.74
N SER A 66 9.95 -20.66 -17.20
CA SER A 66 10.59 -19.79 -18.19
C SER A 66 10.43 -18.33 -17.80
N VAL A 67 11.48 -17.77 -17.19
CA VAL A 67 11.49 -16.36 -16.73
C VAL A 67 11.24 -15.40 -17.89
N SER A 68 11.82 -15.67 -19.06
CA SER A 68 11.63 -14.82 -20.24
C SER A 68 10.17 -14.79 -20.71
N GLU A 69 9.51 -15.95 -20.76
CA GLU A 69 8.10 -16.04 -21.19
C GLU A 69 7.17 -15.37 -20.18
N GLU A 70 7.38 -15.57 -18.88
CA GLU A 70 6.57 -14.91 -17.85
C GLU A 70 6.78 -13.38 -17.86
N LEU A 71 8.02 -12.89 -17.99
CA LEU A 71 8.25 -11.45 -18.12
C LEU A 71 7.58 -10.85 -19.37
N GLN A 72 7.58 -11.57 -20.50
CA GLN A 72 6.87 -11.14 -21.70
C GLN A 72 5.35 -11.11 -21.49
N ARG A 73 4.80 -12.14 -20.85
CA ARG A 73 3.38 -12.23 -20.51
C ARG A 73 2.96 -11.08 -19.60
N TRP A 74 3.71 -10.83 -18.52
CA TRP A 74 3.42 -9.76 -17.56
C TRP A 74 3.61 -8.38 -18.15
N SER A 75 4.67 -8.17 -18.93
CA SER A 75 4.87 -6.91 -19.65
C SER A 75 3.73 -6.62 -20.62
N ARG A 76 3.26 -7.63 -21.37
CA ARG A 76 2.12 -7.48 -22.28
C ARG A 76 0.85 -7.12 -21.51
N PHE A 77 0.51 -7.87 -20.46
CA PHE A 77 -0.66 -7.61 -19.63
C PHE A 77 -0.68 -6.17 -19.10
N LEU A 78 0.42 -5.70 -18.51
CA LEU A 78 0.53 -4.35 -17.96
C LEU A 78 0.38 -3.26 -19.04
N GLN A 79 0.93 -3.50 -20.24
CA GLN A 79 0.80 -2.55 -21.35
C GLN A 79 -0.60 -2.52 -21.95
N GLU A 80 -1.27 -3.67 -22.08
CA GLU A 80 -2.64 -3.77 -22.60
C GLU A 80 -3.66 -3.07 -21.70
N HIS A 81 -3.40 -3.02 -20.39
CA HIS A 81 -4.23 -2.31 -19.41
C HIS A 81 -3.75 -0.88 -19.14
N GLY A 82 -2.77 -0.39 -19.90
CA GLY A 82 -2.31 0.99 -19.83
C GLY A 82 -3.39 1.96 -20.31
N THR A 83 -3.61 3.05 -19.58
CA THR A 83 -4.50 4.14 -19.98
C THR A 83 -3.79 5.49 -19.97
N PRO A 84 -4.00 6.38 -20.97
CA PRO A 84 -3.49 7.76 -20.90
C PRO A 84 -4.29 8.61 -19.89
N SER A 85 -5.47 8.16 -19.48
CA SER A 85 -6.39 8.91 -18.63
C SER A 85 -6.13 8.67 -17.15
N ARG A 86 -5.70 9.72 -16.45
CA ARG A 86 -5.58 9.71 -14.99
C ARG A 86 -6.94 9.57 -14.29
N ASN A 87 -8.03 10.00 -14.93
CA ASN A 87 -9.36 9.92 -14.35
C ASN A 87 -9.86 8.48 -14.33
N ASP A 88 -9.58 7.74 -15.41
CA ASP A 88 -10.06 6.36 -15.59
C ASP A 88 -9.11 5.32 -14.96
N CYS A 89 -7.93 5.76 -14.51
CA CYS A 89 -6.99 4.84 -13.88
C CYS A 89 -7.45 4.36 -12.50
N THR A 90 -7.04 3.13 -12.21
CA THR A 90 -7.22 2.42 -10.95
C THR A 90 -5.89 2.26 -10.21
N HIS A 91 -4.80 2.18 -10.96
CA HIS A 91 -3.44 2.08 -10.46
C HIS A 91 -2.53 3.02 -11.24
N MET A 92 -1.41 3.37 -10.66
CA MET A 92 -0.41 4.24 -11.25
C MET A 92 1.00 3.83 -10.86
N VAL A 93 1.96 4.26 -11.64
CA VAL A 93 3.38 3.99 -11.38
C VAL A 93 3.92 5.10 -10.49
N ILE A 94 4.57 4.70 -9.40
CA ILE A 94 5.05 5.63 -8.37
C ILE A 94 6.03 6.63 -8.99
N ASP A 95 5.76 7.92 -8.74
CA ASP A 95 6.57 9.07 -9.18
C ASP A 95 6.91 9.10 -10.69
N ASP A 96 6.01 8.56 -11.52
CA ASP A 96 6.20 8.43 -12.97
C ASP A 96 7.53 7.75 -13.31
N TYR A 97 7.93 6.75 -12.51
CA TYR A 97 9.11 5.96 -12.76
C TYR A 97 8.94 5.17 -14.06
N THR A 98 9.92 5.29 -14.97
CA THR A 98 9.90 4.51 -16.20
C THR A 98 10.36 3.10 -15.87
N ASP A 99 9.45 2.15 -15.79
CA ASP A 99 9.78 0.80 -15.33
C ASP A 99 10.22 -0.11 -16.49
N TRP A 100 10.79 -1.28 -16.17
CA TRP A 100 11.36 -2.21 -17.16
C TRP A 100 10.32 -2.72 -18.17
N TRP A 101 9.06 -2.84 -17.77
CA TRP A 101 7.97 -3.35 -18.61
C TRP A 101 7.38 -2.29 -19.56
N MET A 102 7.75 -1.02 -19.46
CA MET A 102 7.17 0.07 -20.27
C MET A 102 7.75 0.14 -21.69
N ARG A 103 6.90 0.59 -22.63
CA ARG A 103 7.27 0.96 -24.01
C ARG A 103 7.91 2.35 -24.08
N GLU A 104 8.34 2.74 -25.28
CA GLU A 104 8.83 4.11 -25.56
C GLU A 104 7.74 5.16 -25.33
N GLU A 105 6.51 4.87 -25.76
CA GLU A 105 5.32 5.62 -25.38
C GLU A 105 4.93 5.25 -23.94
N ARG A 106 5.29 6.13 -23.01
CA ARG A 106 5.17 5.84 -21.58
C ARG A 106 3.74 6.02 -21.12
N CYS A 107 3.17 4.93 -20.60
CA CYS A 107 1.90 4.93 -19.90
C CYS A 107 2.15 4.64 -18.42
N TYR A 108 1.86 5.62 -17.55
CA TYR A 108 2.09 5.52 -16.11
C TYR A 108 0.83 5.13 -15.33
N TYR A 109 -0.26 4.84 -16.02
CA TYR A 109 -1.56 4.59 -15.41
C TYR A 109 -2.16 3.30 -15.94
N LEU A 110 -2.81 2.52 -15.07
CA LEU A 110 -3.47 1.27 -15.43
C LEU A 110 -4.97 1.34 -15.13
N ALA A 111 -5.79 0.80 -16.01
CA ALA A 111 -7.24 0.61 -15.84
C ALA A 111 -7.54 -0.88 -15.64
N VAL A 112 -7.40 -1.34 -14.39
CA VAL A 112 -7.61 -2.72 -13.94
C VAL A 112 -8.66 -2.66 -12.83
N ALA A 113 -9.92 -2.88 -13.19
CA ALA A 113 -11.06 -2.73 -12.28
C ALA A 113 -11.91 -4.00 -12.13
N GLU A 114 -11.85 -4.93 -13.09
CA GLU A 114 -12.68 -6.14 -13.08
C GLU A 114 -11.98 -7.25 -12.28
N ASP A 115 -12.74 -8.05 -11.53
CA ASP A 115 -12.21 -9.08 -10.62
C ASP A 115 -11.19 -10.01 -11.28
N ASN A 116 -11.45 -10.49 -12.49
CA ASN A 116 -10.54 -11.35 -13.26
C ASN A 116 -9.23 -10.63 -13.64
N THR A 117 -9.30 -9.37 -14.04
CA THR A 117 -8.13 -8.56 -14.41
C THR A 117 -7.33 -8.13 -13.18
N LEU A 118 -8.01 -7.81 -12.08
CA LEU A 118 -7.40 -7.46 -10.81
C LEU A 118 -6.67 -8.67 -10.22
N ASP A 119 -7.27 -9.84 -10.30
CA ASP A 119 -6.67 -11.07 -9.86
C ASP A 119 -5.41 -11.45 -10.66
N MET A 120 -5.46 -11.21 -11.98
CA MET A 120 -4.30 -11.37 -12.85
C MET A 120 -3.18 -10.37 -12.50
N LEU A 121 -3.54 -9.11 -12.18
CA LEU A 121 -2.59 -8.12 -11.69
C LEU A 121 -1.95 -8.58 -10.37
N TYR A 122 -2.73 -9.16 -9.45
CA TYR A 122 -2.19 -9.65 -8.19
C TYR A 122 -1.23 -10.82 -8.39
N ARG A 123 -1.58 -11.76 -9.27
CA ARG A 123 -0.66 -12.84 -9.67
C ARG A 123 0.64 -12.30 -10.26
N CYS A 124 0.54 -11.32 -11.16
CA CYS A 124 1.67 -10.63 -11.77
C CYS A 124 2.59 -10.00 -10.71
N ILE A 125 2.04 -9.22 -9.77
CA ILE A 125 2.80 -8.58 -8.69
C ILE A 125 3.49 -9.64 -7.81
N SER A 126 2.76 -10.67 -7.38
CA SER A 126 3.29 -11.74 -6.51
C SER A 126 4.47 -12.46 -7.17
N GLN A 127 4.32 -12.90 -8.41
CA GLN A 127 5.38 -13.64 -9.10
C GLN A 127 6.60 -12.77 -9.42
N LEU A 128 6.39 -11.50 -9.76
CA LEU A 128 7.50 -10.57 -10.00
C LEU A 128 8.25 -10.24 -8.71
N TYR A 129 7.56 -10.17 -7.57
CA TYR A 129 8.19 -10.05 -6.27
C TYR A 129 9.05 -11.29 -5.94
N GLU A 130 8.51 -12.50 -6.13
CA GLU A 130 9.24 -13.78 -5.96
C GLU A 130 10.49 -13.88 -6.85
N LEU A 131 10.43 -13.33 -8.07
CA LEU A 131 11.57 -13.25 -8.99
C LEU A 131 12.60 -12.16 -8.62
N GLY A 132 12.40 -11.40 -7.54
CA GLY A 132 13.28 -10.31 -7.13
C GLY A 132 13.17 -9.05 -8.01
N VAL A 133 12.06 -8.90 -8.75
CA VAL A 133 11.77 -7.75 -9.62
C VAL A 133 10.42 -7.10 -9.28
N PRO A 134 10.17 -6.73 -8.01
CA PRO A 134 8.90 -6.13 -7.60
C PRO A 134 8.55 -4.93 -8.46
N LEU A 135 7.28 -4.73 -8.79
CA LEU A 135 6.85 -3.56 -9.56
C LEU A 135 6.88 -2.31 -8.68
N THR A 136 6.72 -1.13 -9.29
CA THR A 136 6.60 0.15 -8.57
C THR A 136 5.19 0.72 -8.76
N LEU A 137 4.17 -0.08 -8.46
CA LEU A 137 2.76 0.32 -8.61
C LEU A 137 2.15 0.80 -7.29
N ALA A 138 1.31 1.81 -7.41
CA ALA A 138 0.42 2.31 -6.40
C ALA A 138 -1.03 2.18 -6.88
N GLU A 139 -1.94 1.88 -5.96
CA GLU A 139 -3.38 1.94 -6.22
C GLU A 139 -3.90 3.36 -6.02
N LYS A 140 -4.86 3.78 -6.85
CA LYS A 140 -5.58 5.04 -6.66
C LYS A 140 -6.62 4.84 -5.55
N PRO A 141 -6.61 5.64 -4.48
CA PRO A 141 -7.62 5.55 -3.44
C PRO A 141 -9.04 5.75 -3.99
N THR A 142 -9.98 4.98 -3.46
CA THR A 142 -11.42 5.16 -3.65
C THR A 142 -11.99 6.02 -2.51
N PRO A 143 -13.17 6.66 -2.68
CA PRO A 143 -13.77 7.45 -1.61
C PRO A 143 -14.00 6.66 -0.32
N GLN A 144 -14.39 5.39 -0.45
CA GLN A 144 -14.39 4.40 0.61
C GLN A 144 -13.20 3.47 0.42
N MET A 145 -12.42 3.24 1.47
CA MET A 145 -11.21 2.43 1.43
C MET A 145 -11.01 1.69 2.74
N ARG A 146 -10.19 0.64 2.74
CA ARG A 146 -9.74 0.03 3.98
C ARG A 146 -8.90 1.02 4.79
N PHE A 147 -9.07 1.00 6.10
CA PHE A 147 -8.25 1.80 6.99
C PHE A 147 -6.81 1.29 6.97
N VAL A 148 -5.88 2.23 6.89
CA VAL A 148 -4.45 1.96 6.80
C VAL A 148 -3.67 2.90 7.71
N LEU A 149 -2.66 2.38 8.39
CA LEU A 149 -1.78 3.20 9.21
C LEU A 149 -0.34 2.94 8.79
N ASP A 150 0.29 3.96 8.23
CA ASP A 150 1.71 3.93 7.89
C ASP A 150 2.52 4.40 9.10
N ILE A 151 3.51 3.60 9.48
CA ILE A 151 4.45 3.86 10.55
C ILE A 151 5.82 4.13 9.93
N ASP A 152 6.32 5.35 10.06
CA ASP A 152 7.59 5.79 9.47
C ASP A 152 8.53 6.33 10.55
N ILE A 153 9.65 5.65 10.77
CA ILE A 153 10.65 6.04 11.77
C ILE A 153 12.01 6.20 11.09
N TRP A 154 12.60 7.39 11.20
CA TRP A 154 13.93 7.67 10.70
C TRP A 154 14.98 7.06 11.63
N GLY A 155 15.82 6.20 11.09
CA GLY A 155 16.97 5.65 11.77
C GLY A 155 18.22 6.53 11.61
N THR A 156 19.36 5.92 11.87
CA THR A 156 20.68 6.48 11.59
C THR A 156 21.17 6.03 10.21
N ARG A 157 22.43 6.32 9.86
CA ARG A 157 23.03 5.80 8.62
C ARG A 157 23.01 4.27 8.56
N ASP A 158 23.20 3.63 9.71
CA ASP A 158 23.51 2.19 9.80
C ASP A 158 22.48 1.41 10.61
N THR A 159 21.56 2.08 11.30
CA THR A 159 20.61 1.44 12.23
C THR A 159 19.20 1.93 11.99
N ALA A 160 18.24 1.01 11.98
CA ALA A 160 16.81 1.26 12.08
C ALA A 160 16.18 0.18 12.96
N LEU A 161 15.00 0.46 13.52
CA LEU A 161 14.21 -0.56 14.20
C LEU A 161 13.77 -1.63 13.21
N GLN A 162 13.78 -2.89 13.63
CA GLN A 162 13.13 -3.97 12.91
C GLN A 162 11.66 -4.04 13.31
N VAL A 163 10.76 -4.18 12.33
CA VAL A 163 9.32 -4.15 12.58
C VAL A 163 8.91 -5.30 13.50
N GLU A 164 9.31 -6.53 13.19
CA GLU A 164 8.98 -7.71 14.00
C GLU A 164 9.62 -7.65 15.40
N ASP A 165 10.93 -7.49 15.45
CA ASP A 165 11.71 -7.67 16.68
C ASP A 165 11.69 -6.46 17.63
N ASP A 166 11.52 -5.23 17.13
CA ASP A 166 11.53 -4.03 17.97
C ASP A 166 10.13 -3.42 18.14
N LEU A 167 9.32 -3.37 17.07
CA LEU A 167 8.05 -2.65 17.10
C LEU A 167 6.88 -3.55 17.54
N LEU A 168 6.71 -4.69 16.88
CA LEU A 168 5.60 -5.61 17.13
C LEU A 168 5.80 -6.48 18.38
N SER A 169 7.04 -6.74 18.76
CA SER A 169 7.37 -7.42 20.02
C SER A 169 7.14 -6.55 21.26
N THR A 170 7.07 -5.22 21.11
CA THR A 170 6.83 -4.29 22.20
C THR A 170 5.35 -4.36 22.60
N ASN A 171 5.06 -5.12 23.65
CA ASN A 171 3.71 -5.42 24.09
C ASN A 171 2.90 -4.14 24.39
N GLY A 172 3.52 -3.15 25.04
CA GLY A 172 2.90 -1.86 25.31
C GLY A 172 2.50 -1.10 24.04
N PHE A 173 3.34 -1.13 23.00
CA PHE A 173 3.05 -0.49 21.71
C PHE A 173 1.83 -1.14 21.05
N VAL A 174 1.85 -2.46 20.87
CA VAL A 174 0.80 -3.17 20.14
C VAL A 174 -0.52 -3.16 20.92
N ARG A 175 -0.50 -3.36 22.24
CA ARG A 175 -1.71 -3.30 23.07
C ARG A 175 -2.32 -1.90 23.09
N LEU A 176 -1.51 -0.84 23.15
CA LEU A 176 -2.02 0.53 23.10
C LEU A 176 -2.69 0.82 21.74
N LEU A 177 -2.09 0.36 20.64
CA LEU A 177 -2.69 0.47 19.32
C LEU A 177 -4.03 -0.28 19.24
N GLY A 178 -4.07 -1.54 19.69
CA GLY A 178 -5.29 -2.34 19.75
C GLY A 178 -6.39 -1.67 20.57
N ARG A 179 -6.03 -1.09 21.73
CA ARG A 179 -6.98 -0.38 22.60
C ARG A 179 -7.52 0.87 21.91
N ALA A 180 -6.65 1.66 21.28
CA ALA A 180 -7.07 2.85 20.55
C ALA A 180 -8.05 2.50 19.41
N MET A 181 -7.83 1.38 18.71
CA MET A 181 -8.76 0.89 17.68
C MET A 181 -10.05 0.32 18.29
N GLY A 182 -9.97 -0.44 19.39
CA GLY A 182 -11.14 -1.00 20.08
C GLY A 182 -12.08 0.06 20.67
N GLU A 183 -11.55 1.19 21.14
CA GLU A 183 -12.34 2.35 21.58
C GLU A 183 -13.21 2.93 20.44
N ILE A 184 -12.69 2.89 19.21
CA ILE A 184 -13.36 3.43 18.02
C ILE A 184 -14.36 2.41 17.45
N PHE A 185 -14.05 1.12 17.56
CA PHE A 185 -14.85 0.02 17.01
C PHE A 185 -15.34 -0.95 18.09
N PRO A 186 -16.08 -0.48 19.11
CA PRO A 186 -16.43 -1.27 20.30
C PRO A 186 -17.40 -2.43 20.04
N GLY A 187 -18.08 -2.43 18.89
CA GLY A 187 -19.01 -3.51 18.48
C GLY A 187 -18.31 -4.73 17.89
N GLN A 188 -16.99 -4.66 17.66
CA GLN A 188 -16.22 -5.77 17.11
C GLN A 188 -15.68 -6.63 18.25
N GLY A 189 -15.94 -7.93 18.24
CA GLY A 189 -15.35 -8.87 19.21
C GLY A 189 -13.85 -9.09 19.00
N SER A 190 -13.38 -8.82 17.79
CA SER A 190 -11.97 -8.88 17.41
C SER A 190 -11.66 -7.92 16.27
N LEU A 191 -10.40 -7.52 16.14
CA LEU A 191 -9.89 -6.73 15.03
C LEU A 191 -8.63 -7.39 14.45
N ASP A 192 -8.50 -7.41 13.13
CA ASP A 192 -7.31 -7.92 12.46
C ASP A 192 -6.56 -6.78 11.76
N ALA A 193 -5.25 -6.69 12.00
CA ALA A 193 -4.35 -5.80 11.29
C ALA A 193 -3.29 -6.60 10.52
N VAL A 194 -3.30 -6.51 9.20
CA VAL A 194 -2.28 -7.07 8.32
C VAL A 194 -1.07 -6.16 8.34
N VAL A 195 0.11 -6.70 8.66
CA VAL A 195 1.35 -5.95 8.76
C VAL A 195 2.26 -6.21 7.57
N PHE A 196 2.72 -5.14 6.94
CA PHE A 196 3.76 -5.16 5.93
C PHE A 196 4.98 -4.37 6.40
N ASP A 197 6.17 -4.89 6.15
CA ASP A 197 7.45 -4.24 6.41
C ASP A 197 8.13 -3.83 5.11
N SER A 198 8.60 -2.59 5.06
CA SER A 198 9.43 -2.04 3.99
C SER A 198 10.66 -1.32 4.54
N THR A 199 11.14 -1.73 5.70
CA THR A 199 12.34 -1.18 6.34
C THR A 199 13.56 -1.33 5.44
N GLY A 200 14.40 -0.30 5.39
CA GLY A 200 15.63 -0.32 4.60
C GLY A 200 16.27 1.05 4.47
N SER A 201 17.23 1.18 3.56
CA SER A 201 17.93 2.45 3.32
C SER A 201 17.06 3.39 2.48
N SER A 202 16.81 4.61 2.96
CA SER A 202 16.23 5.68 2.15
C SER A 202 17.32 6.36 1.35
N ARG A 203 17.32 6.15 0.03
CA ARG A 203 18.38 6.68 -0.84
C ARG A 203 18.39 8.21 -0.87
N ALA A 204 17.22 8.84 -0.76
CA ALA A 204 17.09 10.29 -0.77
C ALA A 204 17.64 10.95 0.49
N LYS A 205 17.51 10.31 1.66
CA LYS A 205 17.97 10.85 2.95
C LYS A 205 19.34 10.31 3.36
N GLY A 206 19.81 9.22 2.76
CA GLY A 206 21.08 8.58 3.10
C GLY A 206 21.11 7.96 4.51
N VAL A 207 19.93 7.58 5.02
CA VAL A 207 19.73 6.95 6.34
C VAL A 207 18.82 5.75 6.21
N MET A 208 18.90 4.83 7.18
CA MET A 208 17.92 3.77 7.33
C MET A 208 16.58 4.34 7.78
N LYS A 209 15.49 3.74 7.34
CA LYS A 209 14.13 4.11 7.73
C LYS A 209 13.34 2.84 7.98
N THR A 210 12.83 2.68 9.19
CA THR A 210 11.79 1.70 9.53
C THR A 210 10.50 2.17 8.91
N SER A 211 9.84 1.31 8.15
CA SER A 211 8.56 1.65 7.53
C SER A 211 7.65 0.44 7.52
N ALA A 212 6.63 0.48 8.36
CA ALA A 212 5.60 -0.53 8.44
C ALA A 212 4.27 0.03 7.94
N ARG A 213 3.45 -0.84 7.35
CA ARG A 213 2.07 -0.54 7.01
C ARG A 213 1.16 -1.53 7.70
N LEU A 214 0.18 -1.01 8.42
CA LEU A 214 -0.88 -1.80 9.01
C LEU A 214 -2.16 -1.55 8.22
N VAL A 215 -2.77 -2.61 7.69
CA VAL A 215 -4.05 -2.55 6.97
C VAL A 215 -5.08 -3.29 7.79
N TRP A 216 -6.24 -2.69 8.04
CA TRP A 216 -7.37 -3.36 8.70
C TRP A 216 -8.39 -3.78 7.63
N PRO A 217 -8.38 -5.04 7.17
CA PRO A 217 -9.13 -5.44 5.98
C PRO A 217 -10.65 -5.27 6.11
N ASP A 218 -11.15 -5.36 7.35
CA ASP A 218 -12.58 -5.29 7.70
C ASP A 218 -13.04 -3.89 8.14
N ILE A 219 -12.12 -2.93 8.23
CA ILE A 219 -12.44 -1.55 8.59
C ILE A 219 -12.46 -0.70 7.31
N VAL A 220 -13.66 -0.34 6.86
CA VAL A 220 -13.89 0.53 5.70
C VAL A 220 -14.22 1.94 6.18
N VAL A 221 -13.46 2.91 5.70
CA VAL A 221 -13.55 4.32 6.11
C VAL A 221 -13.54 5.24 4.90
N ASP A 222 -14.08 6.43 5.09
CA ASP A 222 -13.78 7.56 4.22
C ASP A 222 -12.49 8.26 4.68
N ARG A 223 -12.00 9.21 3.88
CA ARG A 223 -10.77 9.96 4.17
C ARG A 223 -10.82 10.72 5.50
N ASP A 224 -11.96 11.31 5.84
CA ASP A 224 -12.08 12.17 7.02
C ASP A 224 -12.07 11.36 8.31
N ARG A 225 -12.78 10.23 8.31
CA ARG A 225 -12.73 9.23 9.40
C ARG A 225 -11.33 8.67 9.55
N ALA A 226 -10.67 8.30 8.45
CA ALA A 226 -9.33 7.75 8.50
C ALA A 226 -8.31 8.69 9.18
N LEU A 227 -8.39 9.99 8.84
CA LEU A 227 -7.57 11.01 9.49
C LEU A 227 -7.92 11.18 10.98
N GLN A 228 -9.21 11.14 11.35
CA GLN A 228 -9.63 11.20 12.77
C GLN A 228 -9.16 10.00 13.59
N ILE A 229 -9.24 8.78 13.03
CA ILE A 229 -8.72 7.57 13.67
C ILE A 229 -7.22 7.72 13.91
N ARG A 230 -6.47 8.12 12.87
CA ARG A 230 -5.03 8.36 12.97
C ARG A 230 -4.69 9.41 14.02
N ASP A 231 -5.44 10.51 14.08
CA ASP A 231 -5.20 11.58 15.07
C ASP A 231 -5.49 11.10 16.49
N HIS A 232 -6.52 10.28 16.69
CA HIS A 232 -6.79 9.62 17.97
C HIS A 232 -5.64 8.70 18.38
N VAL A 233 -5.14 7.86 17.47
CA VAL A 233 -3.97 7.00 17.73
C VAL A 233 -2.78 7.85 18.16
N VAL A 234 -2.45 8.92 17.44
CA VAL A 234 -1.37 9.84 17.80
C VAL A 234 -1.57 10.45 19.18
N TYR A 235 -2.80 10.89 19.50
CA TYR A 235 -3.14 11.41 20.81
C TYR A 235 -2.91 10.37 21.91
N ARG A 236 -3.36 9.13 21.71
CA ARG A 236 -3.20 8.04 22.68
C ARG A 236 -1.74 7.71 22.93
N PHE A 237 -0.92 7.64 21.88
CA PHE A 237 0.52 7.41 22.01
C PHE A 237 1.24 8.58 22.68
N SER A 238 0.91 9.82 22.32
CA SER A 238 1.56 11.02 22.88
C SER A 238 1.23 11.27 24.35
N ASN A 239 0.10 10.76 24.82
CA ASN A 239 -0.35 10.89 26.22
C ASN A 239 -0.26 9.55 26.97
N SER A 240 0.47 8.58 26.43
CA SER A 240 0.60 7.28 27.06
C SER A 240 1.39 7.36 28.36
N GLY A 241 0.83 6.79 29.43
CA GLY A 241 1.55 6.53 30.68
C GLY A 241 2.42 5.27 30.63
N ASP A 242 2.22 4.41 29.62
CA ASP A 242 2.91 3.14 29.45
C ASP A 242 4.43 3.33 29.34
N GLU A 243 5.19 2.61 30.16
CA GLU A 243 6.64 2.75 30.24
C GLU A 243 7.36 2.25 28.99
N GLU A 244 6.87 1.18 28.36
CA GLU A 244 7.46 0.64 27.13
C GLU A 244 7.25 1.60 25.96
N VAL A 245 6.06 2.19 25.85
CA VAL A 245 5.76 3.19 24.82
C VAL A 245 6.63 4.43 25.00
N ARG A 246 6.80 4.93 26.23
CA ARG A 246 7.67 6.09 26.51
C ARG A 246 9.15 5.77 26.27
N ALA A 247 9.61 4.56 26.61
CA ALA A 247 10.96 4.12 26.31
C ALA A 247 11.22 4.03 24.81
N LEU A 248 10.24 3.49 24.04
CA LEU A 248 10.29 3.46 22.59
C LEU A 248 10.33 4.87 22.00
N GLU A 249 9.50 5.80 22.48
CA GLU A 249 9.51 7.21 22.04
C GLU A 249 10.89 7.84 22.27
N ALA A 250 11.44 7.70 23.47
CA ALA A 250 12.77 8.22 23.79
C ALA A 250 13.85 7.64 22.87
N ARG A 251 13.78 6.32 22.59
CA ARG A 251 14.71 5.64 21.67
C ARG A 251 14.62 6.21 20.25
N ILE A 252 13.41 6.33 19.69
CA ILE A 252 13.25 6.81 18.31
C ILE A 252 13.56 8.30 18.16
N LEU A 253 13.25 9.13 19.17
CA LEU A 253 13.67 10.53 19.20
C LEU A 253 15.19 10.69 19.25
N GLY A 254 15.89 9.70 19.83
CA GLY A 254 17.35 9.61 19.81
C GLY A 254 17.93 9.42 18.40
N TYR A 255 17.19 8.80 17.47
CA TYR A 255 17.61 8.66 16.07
C TYR A 255 17.36 9.93 15.26
N SER A 256 16.20 10.55 15.44
CA SER A 256 15.83 11.79 14.75
C SER A 256 14.79 12.57 15.53
N ARG A 257 14.95 13.90 15.57
CA ARG A 257 13.97 14.82 16.16
C ARG A 257 12.62 14.83 15.43
N ASP A 258 12.60 14.32 14.20
CA ASP A 258 11.40 14.19 13.37
C ASP A 258 10.52 13.00 13.80
N ASN A 259 11.04 12.07 14.61
CA ASN A 259 10.33 10.87 15.05
C ASN A 259 9.36 11.14 16.22
N ARG A 260 8.59 12.23 16.14
CA ARG A 260 7.45 12.45 17.04
C ARG A 260 6.30 11.54 16.62
N TRP A 261 5.40 11.14 17.51
CA TRP A 261 4.27 10.27 17.16
C TRP A 261 3.44 10.78 15.98
N SER A 262 3.31 12.11 15.82
CA SER A 262 2.65 12.73 14.67
C SER A 262 3.43 12.63 13.34
N GLY A 263 4.74 12.41 13.37
CA GLY A 263 5.53 12.06 12.19
C GLY A 263 5.61 10.54 11.96
N VAL A 264 5.62 9.77 13.07
CA VAL A 264 5.66 8.31 13.05
C VAL A 264 4.40 7.73 12.43
N PHE A 265 3.22 8.13 12.90
CA PHE A 265 1.95 7.74 12.27
C PHE A 265 1.67 8.68 11.09
N SER A 266 2.15 8.31 9.91
CA SER A 266 2.13 9.13 8.70
C SER A 266 0.71 9.27 8.14
N ASP A 267 0.33 10.49 7.77
CA ASP A 267 -0.93 10.78 7.06
C ASP A 267 -0.74 10.87 5.53
N ALA A 268 0.48 10.63 5.04
CA ALA A 268 0.84 10.77 3.63
C ALA A 268 -0.04 9.89 2.73
N VAL A 269 -0.42 8.70 3.21
CA VAL A 269 -1.31 7.76 2.52
C VAL A 269 -2.67 8.38 2.16
N TYR A 270 -3.15 9.32 2.97
CA TYR A 270 -4.43 10.01 2.77
C TYR A 270 -4.32 11.31 1.99
N SER A 271 -3.11 11.79 1.70
CA SER A 271 -2.87 13.00 0.90
C SER A 271 -2.19 12.71 -0.44
N ALA A 272 -1.84 11.44 -0.69
CA ALA A 272 -1.03 11.01 -1.81
C ALA A 272 -1.73 11.26 -3.17
N ARG A 273 -1.24 12.27 -3.89
CA ARG A 273 -1.58 12.48 -5.30
C ARG A 273 -1.10 11.33 -6.20
N SER A 274 -0.08 10.60 -5.75
CA SER A 274 0.59 9.52 -6.49
C SER A 274 0.04 8.13 -6.17
N GLY A 275 -1.11 8.04 -5.49
CA GLY A 275 -1.69 6.78 -5.04
C GLY A 275 -0.99 6.19 -3.81
N VAL A 276 -1.43 5.01 -3.39
CA VAL A 276 -0.87 4.27 -2.26
C VAL A 276 -0.15 3.04 -2.79
N ARG A 277 1.15 2.91 -2.49
CA ARG A 277 1.97 1.76 -2.92
C ARG A 277 1.28 0.43 -2.58
N MET A 278 1.15 -0.48 -3.54
CA MET A 278 0.49 -1.76 -3.25
C MET A 278 1.42 -2.71 -2.48
N PRO A 279 0.88 -3.72 -1.78
CA PRO A 279 1.69 -4.81 -1.21
C PRO A 279 2.67 -5.42 -2.23
N LEU A 280 3.81 -5.92 -1.75
CA LEU A 280 4.88 -6.54 -2.55
C LEU A 280 5.56 -5.64 -3.60
N ASN A 281 5.07 -4.42 -3.81
CA ASN A 281 5.70 -3.45 -4.71
C ASN A 281 6.74 -2.59 -4.00
N ASP A 282 7.76 -2.20 -4.77
CA ASP A 282 8.90 -1.40 -4.32
C ASP A 282 8.57 0.10 -4.24
N GLU A 283 9.34 0.80 -3.42
CA GLU A 283 9.38 2.26 -3.38
C GLU A 283 10.26 2.81 -4.51
N VAL A 284 9.99 4.05 -4.93
CA VAL A 284 10.88 4.81 -5.80
C VAL A 284 11.34 6.05 -5.05
N SER A 285 12.65 6.26 -4.99
CA SER A 285 13.22 7.48 -4.42
C SER A 285 12.72 8.71 -5.19
N PRO A 286 12.38 9.82 -4.53
CA PRO A 286 11.91 11.02 -5.20
C PRO A 286 12.94 11.60 -6.19
N ALA A 287 12.47 12.47 -7.07
CA ALA A 287 13.36 13.25 -7.94
C ALA A 287 14.37 14.08 -7.11
N PRO A 288 15.62 14.24 -7.59
CA PRO A 288 16.10 13.88 -8.93
C PRO A 288 16.57 12.43 -9.09
N LEU A 289 16.64 11.63 -7.99
CA LEU A 289 17.25 10.31 -8.05
C LEU A 289 16.43 9.32 -8.89
N LYS A 290 15.10 9.25 -8.67
CA LYS A 290 14.16 8.38 -9.40
C LYS A 290 14.69 6.94 -9.61
N LYS A 291 15.11 6.28 -8.53
CA LYS A 291 15.55 4.88 -8.53
C LYS A 291 14.71 4.03 -7.58
N PRO A 292 14.54 2.73 -7.84
CA PRO A 292 13.96 1.80 -6.88
C PRO A 292 14.78 1.78 -5.59
N GLU A 293 14.11 1.72 -4.44
CA GLU A 293 14.79 1.69 -3.14
C GLU A 293 15.08 0.26 -2.65
N ARG A 294 14.53 -0.77 -3.30
CA ARG A 294 14.61 -2.19 -2.88
C ARG A 294 14.00 -2.42 -1.49
N ARG A 295 12.89 -1.76 -1.25
CA ARG A 295 12.09 -1.78 -0.03
C ARG A 295 10.64 -2.14 -0.36
N PRO A 296 10.37 -3.31 -0.94
CA PRO A 296 8.99 -3.73 -1.17
C PRO A 296 8.21 -3.81 0.14
N LEU A 297 6.89 -3.67 0.07
CA LEU A 297 6.00 -3.96 1.21
C LEU A 297 5.91 -5.47 1.43
N ARG A 298 6.82 -6.02 2.22
CA ARG A 298 6.92 -7.46 2.50
C ARG A 298 5.91 -7.84 3.59
N PRO A 299 5.15 -8.93 3.45
CA PRO A 299 4.23 -9.35 4.50
C PRO A 299 5.00 -9.82 5.73
N VAL A 300 4.52 -9.46 6.91
CA VAL A 300 5.08 -9.85 8.20
C VAL A 300 4.15 -10.85 8.90
N GLY A 301 2.87 -10.52 8.97
CA GLY A 301 1.88 -11.34 9.67
C GLY A 301 0.57 -10.60 9.87
N VAL A 302 -0.34 -11.22 10.60
CA VAL A 302 -1.61 -10.61 11.02
C VAL A 302 -1.61 -10.47 12.53
N LEU A 303 -1.84 -9.26 13.03
CA LEU A 303 -2.11 -9.01 14.43
C LEU A 303 -3.60 -9.19 14.68
N HIS A 304 -3.94 -10.23 15.45
CA HIS A 304 -5.30 -10.50 15.88
C HIS A 304 -5.51 -9.91 17.28
N PHE A 305 -6.35 -8.89 17.38
CA PHE A 305 -6.74 -8.25 18.63
C PHE A 305 -8.06 -8.83 19.11
N THR A 306 -8.08 -9.48 20.27
CA THR A 306 -9.32 -9.89 20.93
C THR A 306 -9.78 -8.78 21.86
N LEU A 307 -11.02 -8.31 21.70
CA LEU A 307 -11.59 -7.22 22.48
C LEU A 307 -12.59 -7.75 23.51
N ALA A 308 -12.52 -7.22 24.74
CA ALA A 308 -13.49 -7.51 25.80
C ALA A 308 -13.71 -6.26 26.65
N GLU A 309 -14.97 -5.93 26.92
CA GLU A 309 -15.36 -4.80 27.78
C GLU A 309 -14.74 -3.45 27.38
N GLY A 310 -14.47 -3.24 26.09
CA GLY A 310 -13.85 -2.03 25.57
C GLY A 310 -12.32 -1.95 25.76
N ASP A 311 -11.67 -3.05 26.15
CA ASP A 311 -10.20 -3.17 26.21
C ASP A 311 -9.69 -4.36 25.38
N VAL A 312 -8.38 -4.42 25.17
CA VAL A 312 -7.69 -5.54 24.51
C VAL A 312 -7.47 -6.66 25.51
N ALA A 313 -8.27 -7.72 25.39
CA ALA A 313 -8.10 -8.94 26.18
C ALA A 313 -6.80 -9.67 25.80
N GLY A 314 -6.51 -9.75 24.49
CA GLY A 314 -5.36 -10.46 23.97
C GLY A 314 -4.89 -9.90 22.62
N VAL A 315 -3.62 -10.11 22.33
CA VAL A 315 -3.06 -9.88 20.99
C VAL A 315 -2.26 -11.12 20.61
N GLU A 316 -2.56 -11.67 19.45
CA GLU A 316 -1.82 -12.78 18.88
C GLU A 316 -1.26 -12.37 17.53
N THR A 317 0.00 -12.74 17.27
CA THR A 317 0.56 -12.62 15.92
C THR A 317 0.33 -13.93 15.20
N VAL A 318 -0.60 -13.93 14.25
CA VAL A 318 -0.90 -15.08 13.41
C VAL A 318 0.10 -15.08 12.25
N HIS A 319 1.16 -15.85 12.42
CA HIS A 319 1.95 -16.36 11.31
C HIS A 319 1.27 -17.67 10.90
N GLY A 320 0.58 -17.68 9.76
CA GLY A 320 -0.15 -18.87 9.33
C GLY A 320 0.74 -20.11 9.36
N LYS A 321 0.27 -21.21 9.96
CA LYS A 321 0.91 -22.53 9.84
C LYS A 321 1.12 -22.89 8.36
N ASP A 322 0.20 -22.41 7.53
CA ASP A 322 0.34 -22.28 6.09
C ASP A 322 0.50 -20.79 5.76
N PRO A 323 1.66 -20.34 5.27
CA PRO A 323 1.84 -18.93 4.90
C PRO A 323 0.86 -18.60 3.77
N LEU A 324 0.14 -17.49 3.91
CA LEU A 324 -0.68 -16.96 2.83
C LEU A 324 0.20 -16.78 1.58
N ASP A 325 -0.30 -17.17 0.41
CA ASP A 325 0.41 -16.90 -0.84
C ASP A 325 0.43 -15.39 -1.13
N GLY A 326 1.35 -14.94 -1.99
CA GLY A 326 1.50 -13.51 -2.26
C GLY A 326 0.22 -12.88 -2.84
N ARG A 327 -0.62 -13.66 -3.52
CA ARG A 327 -1.93 -13.22 -4.02
C ARG A 327 -2.92 -12.95 -2.89
N ALA A 328 -2.99 -13.82 -1.87
CA ALA A 328 -3.82 -13.61 -0.70
C ALA A 328 -3.37 -12.38 0.09
N TRP A 329 -2.06 -12.16 0.23
CA TRP A 329 -1.52 -10.93 0.84
C TRP A 329 -1.93 -9.67 0.07
N LEU A 330 -1.96 -9.72 -1.26
CA LEU A 330 -2.45 -8.61 -2.09
C LEU A 330 -3.94 -8.36 -1.88
N HIS A 331 -4.76 -9.41 -1.84
CA HIS A 331 -6.22 -9.30 -1.61
C HIS A 331 -6.55 -8.64 -0.28
N ILE A 332 -5.84 -8.97 0.80
CA ILE A 332 -6.10 -8.38 2.13
C ILE A 332 -5.38 -7.05 2.34
N GLY A 333 -4.26 -6.80 1.65
CA GLY A 333 -3.44 -5.60 1.82
C GLY A 333 -3.76 -4.43 0.88
N CYS A 334 -4.49 -4.65 -0.22
CA CYS A 334 -4.95 -3.55 -1.07
C CYS A 334 -6.08 -2.77 -0.38
N LEU A 335 -6.16 -1.47 -0.64
CA LEU A 335 -7.03 -0.53 0.05
C LEU A 335 -8.34 -0.24 -0.67
N ARG A 336 -8.33 -0.35 -2.01
CA ARG A 336 -9.51 -0.04 -2.83
C ARG A 336 -10.70 -0.89 -2.44
N ARG A 337 -11.87 -0.23 -2.41
CA ARG A 337 -13.19 -0.84 -2.25
C ARG A 337 -14.11 -0.33 -3.34
N ASP A 338 -15.17 -1.07 -3.61
CA ASP A 338 -16.18 -0.65 -4.58
C ASP A 338 -16.84 0.66 -4.14
N ILE A 339 -17.14 1.52 -5.11
CA ILE A 339 -17.83 2.78 -4.84
C ILE A 339 -19.19 2.47 -4.21
N GLY A 340 -19.46 3.11 -3.07
CA GLY A 340 -20.69 2.88 -2.31
C GLY A 340 -20.60 1.73 -1.31
N SER A 341 -19.41 1.14 -1.11
CA SER A 341 -19.17 0.24 0.02
C SER A 341 -19.61 0.90 1.33
N GLU A 342 -20.27 0.13 2.20
CA GLU A 342 -20.69 0.62 3.51
C GLU A 342 -19.47 0.96 4.37
N LEU A 343 -19.54 2.09 5.05
CA LEU A 343 -18.53 2.48 6.03
C LEU A 343 -18.75 1.66 7.30
N THR A 344 -17.69 1.13 7.88
CA THR A 344 -17.77 0.40 9.14
C THR A 344 -18.36 1.30 10.22
N GLU A 345 -19.31 0.75 11.00
CA GLU A 345 -19.88 1.44 12.14
C GLU A 345 -18.78 1.77 13.15
N TRP A 346 -18.76 3.00 13.63
CA TRP A 346 -17.71 3.49 14.50
C TRP A 346 -18.27 4.46 15.54
N THR A 347 -17.59 4.53 16.69
CA THR A 347 -17.83 5.54 17.71
C THR A 347 -16.76 6.62 17.56
N PRO A 348 -17.14 7.87 17.24
CA PRO A 348 -16.17 8.95 17.15
C PRO A 348 -15.38 9.08 18.45
N PRO A 349 -14.04 9.19 18.39
CA PRO A 349 -13.22 9.31 19.58
C PRO A 349 -13.60 10.57 20.36
N THR A 350 -13.52 10.51 21.70
CA THR A 350 -13.84 11.65 22.58
C THR A 350 -12.92 12.84 22.36
N TRP A 351 -11.71 12.60 21.82
CA TRP A 351 -10.75 13.64 21.51
C TRP A 351 -11.25 14.53 20.35
N ARG A 352 -11.54 15.79 20.66
CA ARG A 352 -11.91 16.84 19.69
C ARG A 352 -10.78 17.85 19.44
N GLY A 353 -9.53 17.48 19.76
CA GLY A 353 -8.42 18.42 19.73
C GLY A 353 -8.29 19.12 18.37
N GLU A 354 -7.84 20.37 18.39
CA GLU A 354 -7.49 21.09 17.18
C GLU A 354 -6.41 20.28 16.46
N ARG A 355 -6.69 19.83 15.23
CA ARG A 355 -5.65 19.27 14.35
C ARG A 355 -4.51 20.27 14.36
N ALA A 356 -3.32 19.83 14.78
CA ALA A 356 -2.12 20.57 14.50
C ALA A 356 -2.16 20.93 13.01
N ALA A 357 -2.05 22.23 12.69
CA ALA A 357 -2.12 22.69 11.31
C ALA A 357 -1.27 21.75 10.47
N GLN A 358 -1.90 21.10 9.49
CA GLN A 358 -1.24 20.05 8.70
C GLN A 358 0.15 20.58 8.37
N SER A 359 1.17 19.87 8.86
CA SER A 359 2.53 20.05 8.39
C SER A 359 2.42 19.80 6.90
N VAL A 360 2.23 20.87 6.13
CA VAL A 360 2.48 20.85 4.71
C VAL A 360 3.96 20.60 4.69
N VAL A 361 4.34 19.32 4.72
CA VAL A 361 5.70 18.86 4.49
C VAL A 361 6.05 19.59 3.23
N SER A 362 6.84 20.63 3.43
CA SER A 362 7.08 21.62 2.42
C SER A 362 7.99 20.87 1.49
N ARG A 363 7.41 20.16 0.50
CA ARG A 363 8.15 19.76 -0.68
C ARG A 363 8.80 21.06 -1.10
N THR A 364 10.11 21.15 -0.88
CA THR A 364 10.87 22.38 -0.91
C THR A 364 10.39 23.19 -2.12
N PRO A 365 9.75 24.35 -1.96
CA PRO A 365 9.28 25.15 -3.08
C PRO A 365 10.54 25.66 -3.79
N GLY A 366 10.98 24.89 -4.77
CA GLY A 366 12.38 24.90 -5.22
C GLY A 366 12.82 23.60 -5.90
N GLY A 367 12.00 22.55 -5.87
CA GLY A 367 12.07 21.48 -6.85
C GLY A 367 11.89 22.05 -8.25
N VAL A 368 12.98 22.51 -8.85
CA VAL A 368 13.09 22.92 -10.24
C VAL A 368 12.48 21.79 -11.05
N ARG A 369 11.26 21.97 -11.56
CA ARG A 369 10.81 21.17 -12.70
C ARG A 369 11.90 21.36 -13.74
N PRO A 370 12.65 20.32 -14.13
CA PRO A 370 13.53 20.46 -15.27
C PRO A 370 12.62 20.86 -16.42
N ARG A 371 12.70 22.12 -16.86
CA ARG A 371 12.21 22.50 -18.18
C ARG A 371 12.98 21.61 -19.12
N THR A 372 12.35 20.56 -19.62
CA THR A 372 12.83 19.77 -20.74
C THR A 372 13.04 20.74 -21.89
N ARG A 373 14.28 21.19 -22.05
CA ARG A 373 14.74 21.99 -23.18
C ARG A 373 15.00 20.97 -24.29
N GLY A 374 14.04 20.80 -25.20
CA GLY A 374 14.20 19.92 -26.36
C GLY A 374 13.03 19.98 -27.33
N GLY A 375 13.29 20.54 -28.52
CA GLY A 375 12.45 20.45 -29.74
C GLY A 375 11.49 21.64 -29.91
N SER A 376 11.85 22.74 -30.59
CA SER A 376 12.14 22.89 -32.03
C SER A 376 10.98 22.47 -32.93
N GLY A 377 10.08 23.42 -33.18
CA GLY A 377 9.11 23.42 -34.27
C GLY A 377 9.09 24.84 -34.84
N GLY A 378 9.65 25.00 -36.03
CA GLY A 378 9.75 26.28 -36.72
C GLY A 378 8.40 26.84 -37.13
N GLY A 379 8.29 28.17 -37.07
CA GLY A 379 7.14 28.93 -37.54
C GLY A 379 7.55 30.38 -37.70
N GLY A 380 8.33 30.67 -38.75
CA GLY A 380 8.66 32.04 -39.15
C GLY A 380 7.42 32.70 -39.74
N GLY A 381 6.73 33.50 -38.94
CA GLY A 381 5.76 34.49 -39.42
C GLY A 381 6.44 35.85 -39.61
N PRO A 382 6.09 36.63 -40.65
CA PRO A 382 6.64 37.96 -40.85
C PRO A 382 6.17 38.93 -39.75
N PRO A 383 6.98 39.93 -39.38
CA PRO A 383 6.64 40.88 -38.32
C PRO A 383 5.47 41.77 -38.72
N PRO A 384 4.63 42.21 -37.75
CA PRO A 384 3.56 43.15 -38.01
C PRO A 384 4.12 44.53 -38.38
N PRO A 385 3.41 45.33 -39.19
CA PRO A 385 3.80 46.70 -39.48
C PRO A 385 3.67 47.58 -38.22
N PRO A 386 4.48 48.64 -38.12
CA PRO A 386 4.44 49.54 -36.96
C PRO A 386 3.12 50.32 -36.90
N PRO A 387 2.65 50.65 -35.68
CA PRO A 387 1.44 51.45 -35.47
C PRO A 387 1.64 52.92 -35.89
N PRO A 388 0.54 53.67 -36.12
CA PRO A 388 0.56 55.02 -36.67
C PRO A 388 1.25 56.06 -35.79
#